data_AF-A0A6B8RI40-F1
#
_entry.id   AF-A0A6B8RI40-F1
#
_cell.length_a   1.000
_cell.length_b   1.000
_cell.length_c   1.000
_cell.angle_alpha   90.00
_cell.angle_beta   90.00
_cell.angle_gamma   90.00
#
_symmetry.space_group_name_H-M   'P 1'
#
loop_
_entity.id
_entity.type
_entity.pdbx_description
1 polymer ?
#
loop_
_entity_poly.entity_id
_entity_poly.type
_entity_poly.pdbx_seq_one_letter_code
_entity_poly.pdbx_strand_id
1 'polypeptide(L)'
;MIIVKQNSQFPAADRISILSPVTITVLCENICQHLWSENRLQRFRGQIYFQELLYVLLQDALHLQVSDSDESLEYVKYYIEKNYQQELTIEQLAKVARISSRHFMRLFKKRYGCSAIEYLTIHRIKQAQQLIRAGSQYQLKDIARYVGYNDDFYFRHKFKQISGIPPAAFKRNSKQKIAAYHSLSIGVLLALQIIPFAAPANHPWTHYYNRKFETDNVLPLSLAESLKWEELQLASPDFIIGFDNLASIGERERLSDIAPVFLVPWVDTDWRMQLNLLSQFLGRKEVGEVWLERYERKAGF
;
A
#
# COMPACT_ATOMS: atom_id res chain seq x y z
N MET A 1 34.79 8.43 37.05
CA MET A 1 33.60 8.30 37.92
C MET A 1 33.19 9.72 38.29
N ILE A 2 32.19 10.30 37.62
CA ILE A 2 31.73 11.67 37.91
C ILE A 2 30.24 11.59 38.21
N ILE A 3 29.89 11.89 39.45
CA ILE A 3 28.52 11.92 39.96
C ILE A 3 27.98 13.32 39.66
N VAL A 4 27.00 13.43 38.76
CA VAL A 4 26.31 14.69 38.49
C VAL A 4 25.34 14.93 39.64
N LYS A 5 25.45 16.09 40.32
CA LYS A 5 24.59 16.46 41.46
C LYS A 5 23.15 16.70 41.01
N GLN A 6 22.18 16.38 41.88
CA GLN A 6 20.72 16.48 41.71
C GLN A 6 20.17 17.86 41.31
N ASN A 7 20.97 18.94 41.29
CA ASN A 7 20.55 20.30 40.91
C ASN A 7 21.12 20.76 39.56
N SER A 8 21.44 19.83 38.66
CA SER A 8 21.86 20.14 37.29
C SER A 8 20.67 20.58 36.44
N GLN A 9 20.79 21.67 35.67
CA GLN A 9 19.81 22.06 34.63
C GLN A 9 19.77 21.09 33.44
N PHE A 10 20.58 20.03 33.47
CA PHE A 10 20.60 18.99 32.45
C PHE A 10 19.39 18.04 32.64
N PRO A 11 18.57 17.78 31.61
CA PRO A 11 17.28 17.09 31.75
C PRO A 11 17.37 15.59 32.11
N ALA A 12 18.57 15.05 32.27
CA ALA A 12 18.79 13.67 32.72
C ALA A 12 19.29 13.66 34.17
N ALA A 13 18.45 13.13 35.08
CA ALA A 13 18.79 12.95 36.50
C ALA A 13 19.60 11.67 36.77
N ASP A 14 19.76 10.80 35.75
CA ASP A 14 20.36 9.46 35.85
C ASP A 14 21.23 9.10 34.63
N ARG A 15 21.70 7.85 34.54
CA ARG A 15 22.47 7.32 33.39
C ARG A 15 21.70 7.50 32.08
N ILE A 16 22.31 8.16 31.09
CA ILE A 16 21.78 8.26 29.72
C ILE A 16 22.07 6.96 28.99
N SER A 17 21.02 6.28 28.50
CA SER A 17 21.19 5.12 27.61
C SER A 17 21.42 5.60 26.19
N ILE A 18 22.61 5.34 25.67
CA ILE A 18 23.03 5.74 24.33
C ILE A 18 22.46 4.76 23.30
N LEU A 19 21.72 5.25 22.29
CA LEU A 19 21.19 4.38 21.23
C LEU A 19 22.24 3.88 20.25
N SER A 20 23.17 4.75 19.90
CA SER A 20 24.25 4.47 18.95
C SER A 20 25.59 4.83 19.59
N PRO A 21 26.23 3.87 20.28
CA PRO A 21 27.57 4.07 20.82
C PRO A 21 28.56 4.53 19.74
N VAL A 22 28.41 4.02 18.51
CA VAL A 22 29.23 4.39 17.35
C VAL A 22 29.09 5.87 17.01
N THR A 23 27.87 6.42 16.98
CA THR A 23 27.64 7.84 16.69
C THR A 23 28.31 8.74 17.73
N ILE A 24 28.21 8.37 19.01
CA ILE A 24 28.86 9.11 20.09
C ILE A 24 30.39 9.05 19.97
N THR A 25 30.96 7.86 19.69
CA THR A 25 32.39 7.69 19.50
C THR A 25 32.91 8.55 18.35
N VAL A 26 32.24 8.51 17.19
CA VAL A 26 32.63 9.31 16.01
C VAL A 26 32.55 10.81 16.31
N LEU A 27 31.49 11.27 17.00
CA LEU A 27 31.38 12.68 17.38
C LEU A 27 32.50 13.08 18.35
N CYS A 28 32.82 12.26 19.34
CA CYS A 28 33.93 12.49 20.27
C CYS A 28 35.29 12.55 19.56
N GLU A 29 35.53 11.64 18.61
CA GLU A 29 36.76 11.63 17.81
C GLU A 29 36.88 12.92 16.98
N ASN A 30 35.81 13.32 16.29
CA ASN A 30 35.79 14.56 15.52
C ASN A 30 36.00 15.80 16.41
N ILE A 31 35.38 15.84 17.60
CA ILE A 31 35.60 16.91 18.58
C ILE A 31 37.08 16.96 18.96
N CYS A 32 37.69 15.83 19.34
CA CYS A 32 39.10 15.76 19.73
C CYS A 32 40.06 16.19 18.61
N GLN A 33 39.78 15.80 17.37
CA GLN A 33 40.59 16.18 16.20
C GLN A 33 40.59 17.69 15.95
N HIS A 34 39.49 18.37 16.26
CA HIS A 34 39.32 19.78 15.93
C HIS A 34 39.56 20.74 17.11
N LEU A 35 39.41 20.27 18.36
CA LEU A 35 39.47 21.11 19.57
C LEU A 35 40.80 21.84 19.73
N TRP A 36 41.89 21.17 19.35
CA TRP A 36 43.28 21.63 19.57
C TRP A 36 43.91 22.23 18.31
N SER A 37 43.12 22.46 17.25
CA SER A 37 43.64 23.07 16.02
C SER A 37 44.02 24.54 16.25
N GLU A 38 45.15 24.98 15.71
CA GLU A 38 45.53 26.40 15.70
C GLU A 38 44.61 27.24 14.79
N ASN A 39 43.92 26.61 13.84
CA ASN A 39 42.98 27.26 12.94
C ASN A 39 41.63 27.53 13.63
N ARG A 40 41.22 28.80 13.68
CA ARG A 40 39.97 29.24 14.31
C ARG A 40 38.72 28.61 13.70
N LEU A 41 38.69 28.39 12.38
CA LEU A 41 37.56 27.76 11.70
C LEU A 41 37.45 26.27 12.07
N GLN A 42 38.59 25.61 12.25
CA GLN A 42 38.62 24.21 12.70
C GLN A 42 38.14 24.09 14.15
N ARG A 43 38.53 24.99 15.05
CA ARG A 43 37.97 25.02 16.41
C ARG A 43 36.45 25.26 16.41
N PHE A 44 35.96 26.15 15.55
CA PHE A 44 34.53 26.35 15.37
C PHE A 44 33.82 25.08 14.88
N ARG A 45 34.44 24.33 13.97
CA ARG A 45 33.94 23.01 13.54
C ARG A 45 33.85 22.03 14.70
N GLY A 46 34.85 21.99 15.59
CA GLY A 46 34.81 21.21 16.82
C GLY A 46 33.62 21.58 17.73
N GLN A 47 33.28 22.86 17.82
CA GLN A 47 32.13 23.34 18.58
C GLN A 47 30.79 22.91 17.98
N ILE A 48 30.68 22.84 16.65
CA ILE A 48 29.50 22.27 15.96
C ILE A 48 29.34 20.80 16.34
N TYR A 49 30.41 20.01 16.29
CA TYR A 49 30.34 18.59 16.68
C TYR A 49 29.96 18.41 18.16
N PHE A 50 30.38 19.32 19.04
CA PHE A 50 29.94 19.30 20.44
C PHE A 50 28.45 19.60 20.60
N GLN A 51 27.91 20.56 19.85
CA GLN A 51 26.47 20.84 19.85
C GLN A 51 25.67 19.67 19.29
N GLU A 52 26.17 19.00 18.25
CA GLU A 52 25.59 17.78 17.69
C GLU A 52 25.59 16.64 18.73
N LEU A 53 26.70 16.46 19.45
CA LEU A 53 26.80 15.50 20.55
C LEU A 53 25.77 15.78 21.65
N LEU A 54 25.64 17.05 22.06
CA LEU A 54 24.62 17.45 23.03
C LEU A 54 23.21 17.18 22.52
N TYR A 55 22.92 17.49 21.26
CA TYR A 55 21.63 17.20 20.63
C TYR A 55 21.29 15.71 20.69
N VAL A 56 22.22 14.83 20.28
CA VAL A 56 22.03 13.38 20.32
C VAL A 56 21.82 12.87 21.74
N LEU A 57 22.62 13.35 22.71
CA LEU A 57 22.48 12.95 24.12
C LEU A 57 21.15 13.42 24.72
N LEU A 58 20.69 14.63 24.39
CA LEU A 58 19.41 15.16 24.84
C LEU A 58 18.24 14.43 24.19
N GLN A 59 18.33 14.12 22.91
CA GLN A 59 17.36 13.27 22.22
C GLN A 59 17.25 11.89 22.88
N ASP A 60 18.39 11.29 23.20
CA ASP A 60 18.44 10.00 23.88
C ASP A 60 17.87 10.06 25.31
N ALA A 61 18.12 11.14 26.04
CA ALA A 61 17.59 11.39 27.37
C ALA A 61 16.07 11.66 27.38
N LEU A 62 15.56 12.45 26.42
CA LEU A 62 14.14 12.76 26.28
C LEU A 62 13.33 11.51 25.92
N HIS A 63 13.87 10.64 25.07
CA HIS A 63 13.23 9.37 24.73
C HIS A 63 13.11 8.39 25.92
N LEU A 64 13.86 8.56 27.02
CA LEU A 64 13.71 7.73 28.23
C LEU A 64 12.60 8.23 29.17
N GLN A 65 12.20 9.50 29.05
CA GLN A 65 11.08 10.07 29.83
C GLN A 65 9.72 9.83 29.18
N VAL A 66 9.69 9.54 27.86
CA VAL A 66 8.46 9.24 27.14
C VAL A 66 8.13 7.76 27.28
N SER A 67 7.47 7.41 28.38
CA SER A 67 6.72 6.17 28.53
C SER A 67 5.38 6.19 27.77
N ASP A 68 5.27 6.95 26.67
CA ASP A 68 4.09 6.87 25.82
C ASP A 68 4.37 5.85 24.71
N SER A 69 4.00 4.60 24.99
CA SER A 69 4.12 3.50 24.03
C SER A 69 3.51 3.85 22.67
N ASP A 70 2.54 4.77 22.60
CA ASP A 70 1.93 5.19 21.34
C ASP A 70 2.86 6.02 20.45
N GLU A 71 3.59 7.02 20.98
CA GLU A 71 4.52 7.83 20.16
C GLU A 71 5.67 6.98 19.60
N SER A 72 6.19 6.04 20.40
CA SER A 72 7.25 5.13 19.97
C SER A 72 6.80 4.20 18.82
N LEU A 73 5.54 3.75 18.85
CA LEU A 73 4.98 2.90 17.81
C LEU A 73 4.69 3.68 16.53
N GLU A 74 4.21 4.92 16.64
CA GLU A 74 4.03 5.80 15.47
C GLU A 74 5.36 6.12 14.81
N TYR A 75 6.42 6.37 15.58
CA TYR A 75 7.77 6.52 15.03
C TYR A 75 8.24 5.27 14.29
N VAL A 76 7.99 4.07 14.85
CA VAL A 76 8.34 2.81 14.19
C VAL A 76 7.53 2.60 12.91
N LYS A 77 6.24 2.93 12.91
CA LYS A 77 5.41 2.92 11.69
C LYS A 77 6.01 3.83 10.62
N TYR A 78 6.34 5.06 10.97
CA TYR A 78 7.03 6.00 10.07
C TYR A 78 8.35 5.42 9.55
N TYR A 79 9.16 4.82 10.43
CA TYR A 79 10.41 4.16 10.06
C TYR A 79 10.20 3.04 9.04
N ILE A 80 9.17 2.20 9.22
CA ILE A 80 8.78 1.15 8.27
C ILE A 80 8.39 1.78 6.92
N GLU A 81 7.53 2.80 6.92
CA GLU A 81 7.06 3.47 5.71
C GLU A 81 8.19 4.20 4.95
N LYS A 82 9.26 4.62 5.62
CA LYS A 82 10.43 5.24 4.99
C LYS A 82 11.47 4.25 4.50
N ASN A 83 11.59 3.10 5.16
CA ASN A 83 12.63 2.11 4.88
C ASN A 83 12.06 0.80 4.30
N TYR A 84 10.82 0.80 3.80
CA TYR A 84 10.14 -0.42 3.36
C TYR A 84 10.89 -1.22 2.29
N GLN A 85 11.74 -0.56 1.49
CA GLN A 85 12.52 -1.21 0.44
C GLN A 85 13.64 -2.11 0.99
N GLN A 86 14.04 -1.89 2.25
CA GLN A 86 15.10 -2.64 2.91
C GLN A 86 14.55 -3.85 3.66
N GLU A 87 15.40 -4.83 3.95
CA GLU A 87 15.05 -5.94 4.84
C GLU A 87 14.94 -5.42 6.29
N LEU A 88 13.73 -5.47 6.85
CA LEU A 88 13.44 -5.03 8.21
C LEU A 88 13.08 -6.24 9.08
N THR A 89 13.82 -6.44 10.16
CA THR A 89 13.55 -7.51 11.14
C THR A 89 12.82 -6.98 12.38
N ILE A 90 12.19 -7.88 13.13
CA ILE A 90 11.53 -7.53 14.38
C ILE A 90 12.54 -6.97 15.39
N GLU A 91 13.75 -7.51 15.43
CA GLU A 91 14.82 -7.06 16.34
C GLU A 91 15.25 -5.63 16.03
N GLN A 92 15.35 -5.26 14.75
CA GLN A 92 15.66 -3.90 14.33
C GLN A 92 14.54 -2.94 14.73
N LEU A 93 13.28 -3.30 14.44
CA LEU A 93 12.13 -2.45 14.77
C LEU A 93 11.93 -2.30 16.29
N ALA A 94 12.20 -3.35 17.06
CA ALA A 94 12.17 -3.29 18.52
C ALA A 94 13.26 -2.38 19.10
N LYS A 95 14.46 -2.38 18.49
CA LYS A 95 15.53 -1.43 18.84
C LYS A 95 15.13 0.01 18.52
N VAL A 96 14.51 0.25 17.37
CA VAL A 96 13.95 1.58 17.00
C VAL A 96 12.92 2.02 18.04
N ALA A 97 12.08 1.08 18.51
CA ALA A 97 11.08 1.31 19.56
C ALA A 97 11.68 1.37 20.99
N ARG A 98 12.98 1.10 21.17
CA ARG A 98 13.67 1.01 22.47
C ARG A 98 13.04 0.03 23.47
N ILE A 99 12.43 -1.05 22.99
CA ILE A 99 11.77 -2.08 23.81
C ILE A 99 12.19 -3.48 23.36
N SER A 100 11.93 -4.50 24.19
CA SER A 100 12.23 -5.88 23.81
C SER A 100 11.36 -6.33 22.63
N SER A 101 11.89 -7.20 21.76
CA SER A 101 11.17 -7.76 20.60
C SER A 101 9.80 -8.33 20.98
N ARG A 102 9.72 -9.05 22.11
CA ARG A 102 8.45 -9.60 22.62
C ARG A 102 7.45 -8.50 22.97
N HIS A 103 7.90 -7.47 23.65
CA HIS A 103 7.05 -6.34 24.04
C HIS A 103 6.59 -5.57 22.79
N PHE A 104 7.49 -5.33 21.85
CA PHE A 104 7.21 -4.67 20.56
C PHE A 104 6.14 -5.42 19.75
N MET A 105 6.32 -6.71 19.51
CA MET A 105 5.35 -7.50 18.72
C MET A 105 3.94 -7.43 19.32
N ARG A 106 3.84 -7.53 20.65
CA ARG A 106 2.56 -7.45 21.37
C ARG A 106 1.92 -6.07 21.22
N LEU A 107 2.70 -5.00 21.45
CA LEU A 107 2.19 -3.64 21.38
C LEU A 107 1.82 -3.22 19.96
N PHE A 108 2.68 -3.49 18.98
CA PHE A 108 2.44 -3.14 17.59
C PHE A 108 1.17 -3.83 17.07
N LYS A 109 1.00 -5.13 17.36
CA LYS A 109 -0.21 -5.88 16.99
C LYS A 109 -1.45 -5.36 17.71
N LYS A 110 -1.34 -5.02 19.00
CA LYS A 110 -2.46 -4.41 19.75
C LYS A 110 -2.88 -3.08 19.13
N ARG A 111 -1.93 -2.26 18.67
CA ARG A 111 -2.18 -0.91 18.15
C ARG A 111 -2.67 -0.87 16.71
N TYR A 112 -2.11 -1.70 15.82
CA TYR A 112 -2.38 -1.67 14.37
C TYR A 112 -3.18 -2.87 13.87
N GLY A 113 -3.57 -3.80 14.76
CA GLY A 113 -4.35 -4.99 14.43
C GLY A 113 -3.60 -6.06 13.63
N CYS A 114 -2.33 -5.83 13.31
CA CYS A 114 -1.47 -6.74 12.55
C CYS A 114 -0.01 -6.67 13.06
N SER A 115 0.79 -7.69 12.75
CA SER A 115 2.22 -7.65 13.08
C SER A 115 2.97 -6.61 12.23
N ALA A 116 4.13 -6.17 12.71
CA ALA A 116 4.96 -5.21 11.97
C ALA A 116 5.41 -5.72 10.58
N ILE A 117 5.67 -7.03 10.44
CA ILE A 117 6.03 -7.65 9.17
C ILE A 117 4.83 -7.73 8.21
N GLU A 118 3.63 -8.02 8.73
CA GLU A 118 2.39 -7.94 7.94
C GLU A 118 2.12 -6.51 7.48
N TYR A 119 2.31 -5.53 8.37
CA TYR A 119 2.17 -4.11 8.06
C TYR A 119 3.14 -3.70 6.93
N LEU A 120 4.43 -4.05 7.06
CA LEU A 120 5.43 -3.84 6.02
C LEU A 120 5.01 -4.49 4.69
N THR A 121 4.54 -5.74 4.73
CA THR A 121 4.08 -6.46 3.54
C THR A 121 2.92 -5.72 2.86
N ILE A 122 1.91 -5.28 3.62
CA ILE A 122 0.78 -4.51 3.10
C ILE A 122 1.27 -3.19 2.49
N HIS A 123 2.17 -2.49 3.18
CA HIS A 123 2.74 -1.23 2.69
C HIS A 123 3.51 -1.43 1.37
N ARG A 124 4.36 -2.46 1.26
CA ARG A 124 5.08 -2.79 0.02
C ARG A 124 4.15 -3.06 -1.15
N ILE A 125 3.08 -3.83 -0.93
CA ILE A 125 2.09 -4.12 -1.99
C ILE A 125 1.37 -2.83 -2.41
N LYS A 126 0.99 -1.96 -1.47
CA LYS A 126 0.40 -0.65 -1.78
C LYS A 126 1.34 0.22 -2.64
N GLN A 127 2.62 0.29 -2.30
CA GLN A 127 3.62 1.00 -3.08
C GLN A 127 3.75 0.40 -4.50
N ALA A 128 3.74 -0.93 -4.63
CA ALA A 128 3.75 -1.59 -5.93
C ALA A 128 2.49 -1.26 -6.76
N GLN A 129 1.30 -1.26 -6.15
CA GLN A 129 0.06 -0.87 -6.82
C GLN A 129 0.11 0.58 -7.32
N GLN A 130 0.64 1.50 -6.51
CA GLN A 130 0.82 2.91 -6.90
C GLN A 130 1.77 3.03 -8.10
N LEU A 131 2.91 2.35 -8.09
CA LEU A 131 3.85 2.33 -9.23
C LEU A 131 3.21 1.77 -10.50
N ILE A 132 2.39 0.73 -10.38
CA ILE A 132 1.69 0.13 -11.52
C ILE A 132 0.60 1.08 -12.07
N ARG A 133 -0.13 1.78 -11.19
CA ARG A 133 -1.17 2.76 -11.57
C ARG A 133 -0.58 4.01 -12.22
N ALA A 134 0.59 4.46 -11.77
CA ALA A 134 1.30 5.61 -12.33
C ALA A 134 1.83 5.38 -13.77
N GLY A 135 1.40 4.31 -14.45
CA GLY A 135 1.76 4.05 -15.84
C GLY A 135 3.21 3.60 -16.03
N SER A 136 3.86 3.06 -14.98
CA SER A 136 5.27 2.70 -15.08
C SER A 136 5.52 1.65 -16.18
N GLN A 137 6.52 1.95 -17.02
CA GLN A 137 6.98 1.02 -18.06
C GLN A 137 7.79 -0.15 -17.47
N TYR A 138 8.19 -0.05 -16.20
CA TYR A 138 9.02 -1.03 -15.49
C TYR A 138 8.44 -2.44 -15.50
N GLN A 139 9.30 -3.46 -15.64
CA GLN A 139 8.84 -4.85 -15.57
C GLN A 139 8.43 -5.18 -14.13
N LEU A 140 7.52 -6.15 -13.96
CA LEU A 140 7.02 -6.52 -12.62
C LEU A 140 8.15 -6.98 -11.67
N LYS A 141 9.20 -7.60 -12.22
CA LYS A 141 10.40 -8.00 -11.47
C LYS A 141 11.15 -6.78 -10.90
N ASP A 142 11.21 -5.69 -11.66
CA ASP A 142 11.90 -4.46 -11.26
C ASP A 142 11.09 -3.75 -10.18
N ILE A 143 9.75 -3.74 -10.32
CA ILE A 143 8.84 -3.24 -9.28
C ILE A 143 8.98 -4.08 -8.00
N ALA A 144 9.03 -5.41 -8.10
CA ALA A 144 9.18 -6.30 -6.95
C ALA A 144 10.47 -5.99 -6.18
N ARG A 145 11.60 -5.90 -6.89
CA ARG A 145 12.91 -5.52 -6.31
C ARG A 145 12.88 -4.15 -5.68
N TYR A 146 12.31 -3.17 -6.40
CA TYR A 146 12.23 -1.79 -5.93
C TYR A 146 11.44 -1.67 -4.62
N VAL A 147 10.36 -2.43 -4.44
CA VAL A 147 9.58 -2.40 -3.20
C VAL A 147 10.11 -3.35 -2.11
N GLY A 148 11.28 -3.96 -2.32
CA GLY A 148 11.99 -4.74 -1.30
C GLY A 148 11.72 -6.24 -1.30
N TYR A 149 11.30 -6.83 -2.44
CA TYR A 149 11.24 -8.28 -2.62
C TYR A 149 12.41 -8.78 -3.46
N ASN A 150 13.13 -9.77 -2.93
CA ASN A 150 14.19 -10.47 -3.65
C ASN A 150 13.66 -11.65 -4.49
N ASP A 151 12.48 -12.18 -4.14
CA ASP A 151 11.82 -13.30 -4.80
C ASP A 151 10.53 -12.86 -5.51
N ASP A 152 10.56 -12.92 -6.84
CA ASP A 152 9.44 -12.60 -7.73
C ASP A 152 8.21 -13.48 -7.49
N PHE A 153 8.38 -14.78 -7.19
CA PHE A 153 7.26 -15.69 -6.92
C PHE A 153 6.58 -15.33 -5.61
N TYR A 154 7.37 -15.07 -4.56
CA TYR A 154 6.85 -14.63 -3.28
C TYR A 154 6.11 -13.29 -3.40
N PHE A 155 6.67 -12.32 -4.13
CA PHE A 155 5.99 -11.06 -4.44
C PHE A 155 4.64 -11.29 -5.13
N ARG A 156 4.60 -12.08 -6.22
CA ARG A 156 3.36 -12.35 -6.96
C ARG A 156 2.30 -12.99 -6.08
N HIS A 157 2.71 -13.92 -5.21
CA HIS A 157 1.80 -14.57 -4.26
C HIS A 157 1.24 -13.56 -3.25
N LYS A 158 2.10 -12.76 -2.59
CA LYS A 158 1.68 -11.75 -1.62
C LYS A 158 0.84 -10.64 -2.25
N PHE A 159 1.20 -10.19 -3.43
CA PHE A 159 0.44 -9.20 -4.20
C PHE A 159 -0.98 -9.71 -4.47
N LYS A 160 -1.13 -10.94 -4.99
CA LYS A 160 -2.44 -11.55 -5.24
C LYS A 160 -3.25 -11.76 -3.96
N GLN A 161 -2.59 -12.17 -2.88
CA GLN A 161 -3.22 -12.38 -1.58
C GLN A 161 -3.84 -11.08 -1.04
N ILE A 162 -3.12 -9.95 -1.18
CA ILE A 162 -3.50 -8.66 -0.62
C ILE A 162 -4.44 -7.88 -1.54
N SER A 163 -4.14 -7.81 -2.84
CA SER A 163 -4.91 -7.03 -3.84
C SER A 163 -6.04 -7.81 -4.53
N GLY A 164 -6.21 -9.09 -4.19
CA GLY A 164 -7.21 -9.98 -4.77
C GLY A 164 -6.90 -10.50 -6.17
N ILE A 165 -6.03 -9.83 -6.95
CA ILE A 165 -5.67 -10.21 -8.32
C ILE A 165 -4.14 -10.26 -8.54
N PRO A 166 -3.64 -11.08 -9.50
CA PRO A 166 -2.20 -11.12 -9.79
C PRO A 166 -1.65 -9.77 -10.27
N PRO A 167 -0.37 -9.45 -10.01
CA PRO A 167 0.24 -8.18 -10.42
C PRO A 167 0.23 -7.96 -11.94
N ALA A 168 0.32 -9.04 -12.73
CA ALA A 168 0.19 -8.97 -14.19
C ALA A 168 -1.22 -8.57 -14.65
N ALA A 169 -2.25 -9.10 -14.00
CA ALA A 169 -3.63 -8.67 -14.25
C ALA A 169 -3.81 -7.22 -13.83
N PHE A 170 -3.30 -6.84 -12.64
CA PHE A 170 -3.36 -5.47 -12.14
C PHE A 170 -2.68 -4.46 -13.08
N LYS A 171 -1.49 -4.77 -13.61
CA LYS A 171 -0.78 -3.93 -14.60
C LYS A 171 -1.48 -3.82 -15.94
N ARG A 172 -2.21 -4.85 -16.35
CA ARG A 172 -3.03 -4.80 -17.56
C ARG A 172 -4.28 -3.94 -17.34
N ASN A 173 -4.91 -4.06 -16.18
CA ASN A 173 -6.08 -3.26 -15.82
C ASN A 173 -5.73 -1.77 -15.68
N SER A 174 -4.53 -1.41 -15.20
CA SER A 174 -4.14 0.01 -15.12
C SER A 174 -3.99 0.70 -16.49
N LYS A 175 -4.01 -0.07 -17.58
CA LYS A 175 -3.97 0.44 -18.97
C LYS A 175 -5.34 0.51 -19.63
N GLN A 176 -6.40 0.02 -18.97
CA GLN A 176 -7.74 -0.07 -19.56
C GLN A 176 -8.78 0.42 -18.54
N LYS A 177 -9.51 1.49 -18.87
CA LYS A 177 -10.63 2.02 -18.11
C LYS A 177 -11.91 1.29 -18.50
N ILE A 178 -12.22 0.22 -17.78
CA ILE A 178 -13.47 -0.54 -17.99
C ILE A 178 -14.51 -0.04 -17.00
N ALA A 179 -15.62 0.50 -17.49
CA ALA A 179 -16.75 0.94 -16.68
C ALA A 179 -17.78 -0.18 -16.53
N ALA A 180 -18.19 -0.47 -15.30
CA ALA A 180 -19.37 -1.28 -15.00
C ALA A 180 -20.59 -0.35 -14.99
N TYR A 181 -21.50 -0.51 -15.95
CA TYR A 181 -22.71 0.32 -16.02
C TYR A 181 -23.79 -0.12 -15.02
N HIS A 182 -23.86 -1.44 -14.76
CA HIS A 182 -24.79 -2.03 -13.79
C HIS A 182 -24.04 -2.78 -12.68
N SER A 183 -24.66 -2.90 -11.51
CA SER A 183 -24.07 -3.58 -10.35
C SER A 183 -23.74 -5.05 -10.61
N LEU A 184 -24.53 -5.73 -11.44
CA LEU A 184 -24.29 -7.12 -11.86
C LEU A 184 -22.98 -7.27 -12.64
N SER A 185 -22.54 -6.25 -13.37
CA SER A 185 -21.31 -6.32 -14.17
C SER A 185 -20.06 -6.46 -13.29
N ILE A 186 -20.13 -5.95 -12.06
CA ILE A 186 -19.00 -5.94 -11.12
C ILE A 186 -18.56 -7.37 -10.79
N GLY A 187 -19.50 -8.27 -10.48
CA GLY A 187 -19.19 -9.65 -10.11
C GLY A 187 -18.47 -10.39 -11.24
N VAL A 188 -18.96 -10.23 -12.48
CA VAL A 188 -18.37 -10.86 -13.66
C VAL A 188 -16.98 -10.30 -13.96
N LEU A 189 -16.80 -8.98 -13.87
CA LEU A 189 -15.50 -8.34 -14.06
C LEU A 189 -14.48 -8.82 -13.03
N LEU A 190 -14.85 -8.89 -11.74
CA LEU A 190 -13.96 -9.39 -10.69
C LEU A 190 -13.58 -10.86 -10.90
N ALA A 191 -14.50 -11.70 -11.41
CA ALA A 191 -14.20 -13.08 -11.80
C ALA A 191 -13.12 -13.14 -12.91
N LEU A 192 -13.17 -12.21 -13.85
CA LEU A 192 -12.17 -12.02 -14.91
C LEU A 192 -10.90 -11.27 -14.45
N GLN A 193 -10.73 -11.08 -13.13
CA GLN A 193 -9.61 -10.36 -12.52
C GLN A 193 -9.53 -8.89 -12.96
N ILE A 194 -10.68 -8.28 -13.26
CA ILE A 194 -10.82 -6.88 -13.63
C ILE A 194 -11.51 -6.14 -12.48
N ILE A 195 -10.80 -5.14 -11.95
CA ILE A 195 -11.40 -4.16 -11.05
C ILE A 195 -11.91 -3.04 -11.95
N PRO A 196 -13.23 -2.76 -11.98
CA PRO A 196 -13.76 -1.71 -12.84
C PRO A 196 -13.15 -0.36 -12.47
N PHE A 197 -12.89 0.48 -13.48
CA PHE A 197 -12.47 1.86 -13.25
C PHE A 197 -13.61 2.71 -12.70
N ALA A 198 -14.83 2.45 -13.14
CA ALA A 198 -16.04 3.13 -12.70
C ALA A 198 -17.17 2.12 -12.45
N ALA A 199 -18.00 2.34 -11.44
CA ALA A 199 -19.10 1.44 -11.08
C ALA A 199 -20.24 2.19 -10.38
N PRO A 200 -21.48 1.67 -10.35
CA PRO A 200 -22.61 2.35 -9.73
C PRO A 200 -22.39 2.62 -8.24
N ALA A 201 -22.68 3.84 -7.80
CA ALA A 201 -22.47 4.29 -6.41
C ALA A 201 -23.32 3.54 -5.38
N ASN A 202 -24.46 2.98 -5.80
CA ASN A 202 -25.30 2.15 -4.95
C ASN A 202 -24.77 0.73 -4.73
N HIS A 203 -23.73 0.30 -5.45
CA HIS A 203 -23.16 -1.01 -5.20
C HIS A 203 -22.51 -1.00 -3.81
N PRO A 204 -22.98 -1.84 -2.87
CA PRO A 204 -22.38 -1.90 -1.55
C PRO A 204 -21.03 -2.61 -1.72
N TRP A 205 -19.97 -1.84 -1.92
CA TRP A 205 -18.62 -2.35 -1.71
C TRP A 205 -18.51 -2.71 -0.23
N THR A 206 -18.88 -3.95 0.10
CA THR A 206 -18.79 -4.42 1.48
C THR A 206 -17.36 -4.24 1.98
N HIS A 207 -17.15 -4.12 3.28
CA HIS A 207 -15.79 -4.01 3.84
C HIS A 207 -14.84 -5.09 3.32
N TYR A 208 -15.37 -6.27 2.96
CA TYR A 208 -14.62 -7.31 2.28
C TYR A 208 -14.07 -6.87 0.91
N TYR A 209 -14.92 -6.30 0.04
CA TYR A 209 -14.50 -5.82 -1.28
C TYR A 209 -13.54 -4.63 -1.19
N ASN A 210 -13.85 -3.63 -0.34
CA ASN A 210 -12.97 -2.47 -0.12
C ASN A 210 -11.56 -2.89 0.28
N ARG A 211 -11.44 -3.76 1.27
CA ARG A 211 -10.14 -4.21 1.75
C ARG A 211 -9.36 -5.01 0.70
N LYS A 212 -10.06 -5.81 -0.11
CA LYS A 212 -9.43 -6.77 -1.02
C LYS A 212 -9.08 -6.16 -2.38
N PHE A 213 -9.91 -5.27 -2.92
CA PHE A 213 -9.75 -4.73 -4.27
C PHE A 213 -9.45 -3.22 -4.29
N GLU A 214 -9.31 -2.59 -3.12
CA GLU A 214 -9.08 -1.14 -2.99
C GLU A 214 -10.11 -0.31 -3.76
N THR A 215 -11.39 -0.68 -3.60
CA THR A 215 -12.50 -0.09 -4.37
C THR A 215 -12.76 1.39 -4.06
N ASP A 216 -12.09 1.95 -3.07
CA ASP A 216 -12.01 3.41 -2.85
C ASP A 216 -11.42 4.16 -4.06
N ASN A 217 -10.70 3.48 -4.95
CA ASN A 217 -10.16 4.05 -6.19
C ASN A 217 -11.11 3.89 -7.40
N VAL A 218 -12.28 3.29 -7.23
CA VAL A 218 -13.27 3.14 -8.31
C VAL A 218 -14.12 4.41 -8.36
N LEU A 219 -14.25 5.01 -9.55
CA LEU A 219 -15.10 6.18 -9.76
C LEU A 219 -16.57 5.79 -9.50
N PRO A 220 -17.23 6.37 -8.48
CA PRO A 220 -18.63 6.08 -8.22
C PRO A 220 -19.50 6.78 -9.26
N LEU A 221 -20.30 6.00 -9.98
CA LEU A 221 -21.25 6.49 -10.97
C LEU A 221 -22.60 6.81 -10.30
N SER A 222 -23.12 8.00 -10.56
CA SER A 222 -24.39 8.49 -10.04
C SER A 222 -25.57 7.58 -10.42
N LEU A 223 -26.59 7.60 -9.57
CA LEU A 223 -27.84 6.89 -9.84
C LEU A 223 -28.73 7.65 -10.82
N ALA A 224 -28.60 8.98 -10.87
CA ALA A 224 -29.28 9.80 -11.85
C ALA A 224 -28.65 9.60 -13.23
N GLU A 225 -29.45 9.20 -14.21
CA GLU A 225 -28.99 8.85 -15.55
C GLU A 225 -28.22 9.99 -16.24
N SER A 226 -28.74 11.22 -16.16
CA SER A 226 -28.08 12.39 -16.75
C SER A 226 -26.66 12.60 -16.22
N LEU A 227 -26.50 12.59 -14.89
CA LEU A 227 -25.21 12.75 -14.23
C LEU A 227 -24.27 11.57 -14.53
N LYS A 228 -24.80 10.35 -14.54
CA LYS A 228 -24.03 9.15 -14.88
C LYS A 228 -23.40 9.24 -16.26
N TRP A 229 -24.13 9.77 -17.24
CA TRP A 229 -23.60 9.94 -18.59
C TRP A 229 -22.51 11.01 -18.65
N GLU A 230 -22.70 12.14 -17.98
CA GLU A 230 -21.67 13.19 -17.87
C GLU A 230 -20.39 12.64 -17.21
N GLU A 231 -20.54 11.88 -16.13
CA GLU A 231 -19.41 11.21 -15.45
C GLU A 231 -18.68 10.23 -16.37
N LEU A 232 -19.40 9.42 -17.16
CA LEU A 232 -18.82 8.49 -18.12
C LEU A 232 -18.09 9.23 -19.26
N GLN A 233 -18.67 10.30 -19.80
CA GLN A 233 -18.03 11.12 -20.82
C GLN A 233 -16.72 11.73 -20.31
N LEU A 234 -16.76 12.35 -19.13
CA LEU A 234 -15.58 12.94 -18.47
C LEU A 234 -14.52 11.89 -18.14
N ALA A 235 -14.93 10.68 -17.73
CA ALA A 235 -14.04 9.57 -17.42
C ALA A 235 -13.31 9.03 -18.67
N SER A 236 -13.95 9.12 -19.83
CA SER A 236 -13.50 8.56 -21.11
C SER A 236 -13.03 7.09 -20.98
N PRO A 237 -13.96 6.15 -20.67
CA PRO A 237 -13.63 4.74 -20.54
C PRO A 237 -13.25 4.12 -21.89
N ASP A 238 -12.43 3.07 -21.86
CA ASP A 238 -12.11 2.27 -23.06
C ASP A 238 -13.25 1.31 -23.41
N PHE A 239 -14.00 0.85 -22.40
CA PHE A 239 -15.13 -0.06 -22.56
C PHE A 239 -16.21 0.20 -21.52
N ILE A 240 -17.47 0.01 -21.90
CA ILE A 240 -18.62 0.04 -20.98
C ILE A 240 -19.30 -1.33 -20.98
N ILE A 241 -19.44 -1.94 -19.79
CA ILE A 241 -20.01 -3.27 -19.62
C ILE A 241 -21.32 -3.21 -18.83
N GLY A 242 -22.39 -3.71 -19.43
CA GLY A 242 -23.73 -3.75 -18.83
C GLY A 242 -24.49 -5.01 -19.19
N PHE A 243 -25.80 -5.00 -18.91
CA PHE A 243 -26.74 -6.04 -19.29
C PHE A 243 -27.83 -5.46 -20.19
N ASP A 244 -28.24 -6.23 -21.20
CA ASP A 244 -29.17 -5.78 -22.22
C ASP A 244 -30.59 -5.52 -21.66
N ASN A 245 -31.08 -6.38 -20.77
CA ASN A 245 -32.38 -6.26 -20.13
C ASN A 245 -32.48 -5.07 -19.16
N LEU A 246 -31.35 -4.49 -18.76
CA LEU A 246 -31.28 -3.36 -17.84
C LEU A 246 -30.92 -2.03 -18.54
N ALA A 247 -30.78 -2.03 -19.86
CA ALA A 247 -30.49 -0.83 -20.65
C ALA A 247 -31.56 -0.66 -21.74
N SER A 248 -32.31 0.43 -21.65
CA SER A 248 -33.29 0.85 -22.66
C SER A 248 -32.60 1.16 -23.99
N ILE A 249 -33.34 1.07 -25.11
CA ILE A 249 -32.80 1.30 -26.46
C ILE A 249 -32.07 2.65 -26.56
N GLY A 250 -32.67 3.72 -26.03
CA GLY A 250 -32.07 5.05 -26.03
C GLY A 250 -30.79 5.16 -25.18
N GLU A 251 -30.68 4.40 -24.08
CA GLU A 251 -29.43 4.32 -23.32
C GLU A 251 -28.34 3.62 -24.12
N ARG A 252 -28.66 2.55 -24.86
CA ARG A 252 -27.65 1.80 -25.64
C ARG A 252 -26.99 2.68 -26.70
N GLU A 253 -27.79 3.48 -27.41
CA GLU A 253 -27.30 4.43 -28.41
C GLU A 253 -26.36 5.45 -27.75
N ARG A 254 -26.82 6.08 -26.66
CA ARG A 254 -26.01 7.08 -25.94
C ARG A 254 -24.72 6.53 -25.37
N LEU A 255 -24.72 5.32 -24.82
CA LEU A 255 -23.50 4.70 -24.29
C LEU A 255 -22.52 4.39 -25.41
N SER A 256 -23.01 4.02 -26.59
CA SER A 256 -22.20 3.72 -27.77
C SER A 256 -21.50 4.96 -28.33
N ASP A 257 -22.06 6.15 -28.10
CA ASP A 257 -21.42 7.42 -28.43
C ASP A 257 -20.22 7.74 -27.50
N ILE A 258 -20.16 7.14 -26.31
CA ILE A 258 -19.10 7.39 -25.31
C ILE A 258 -17.91 6.46 -25.53
N ALA A 259 -18.16 5.15 -25.62
CA ALA A 259 -17.13 4.13 -25.74
C ALA A 259 -17.74 2.82 -26.29
N PRO A 260 -16.93 1.87 -26.80
CA PRO A 260 -17.40 0.54 -27.14
C PRO A 260 -18.18 -0.12 -25.97
N VAL A 261 -19.45 -0.43 -26.23
CA VAL A 261 -20.36 -1.02 -25.23
C VAL A 261 -20.51 -2.51 -25.49
N PHE A 262 -20.42 -3.30 -24.42
CA PHE A 262 -20.85 -4.69 -24.44
C PHE A 262 -21.96 -4.90 -23.41
N LEU A 263 -23.17 -5.10 -23.92
CA LEU A 263 -24.32 -5.49 -23.12
C LEU A 263 -24.43 -7.00 -23.16
N VAL A 264 -24.17 -7.62 -22.02
CA VAL A 264 -24.30 -9.06 -21.82
C VAL A 264 -25.77 -9.43 -22.04
N PRO A 265 -26.07 -10.36 -22.98
CA PRO A 265 -27.43 -10.83 -23.16
C PRO A 265 -27.93 -11.49 -21.87
N TRP A 266 -29.15 -11.19 -21.44
CA TRP A 266 -29.77 -11.79 -20.26
C TRP A 266 -30.62 -13.00 -20.63
N VAL A 267 -31.45 -12.84 -21.67
CA VAL A 267 -32.36 -13.88 -22.15
C VAL A 267 -31.55 -14.97 -22.87
N ASP A 268 -31.89 -16.23 -22.63
CA ASP A 268 -31.26 -17.43 -23.23
C ASP A 268 -29.76 -17.63 -22.92
N THR A 269 -29.22 -16.95 -21.90
CA THR A 269 -27.87 -17.20 -21.37
C THR A 269 -27.94 -17.61 -19.90
N ASP A 270 -27.12 -18.58 -19.51
CA ASP A 270 -26.79 -18.78 -18.10
C ASP A 270 -25.57 -17.94 -17.71
N TRP A 271 -25.30 -17.81 -16.41
CA TRP A 271 -24.19 -17.00 -15.92
C TRP A 271 -22.81 -17.48 -16.41
N ARG A 272 -22.68 -18.76 -16.80
CA ARG A 272 -21.45 -19.33 -17.37
C ARG A 272 -21.22 -18.83 -18.79
N MET A 273 -22.27 -18.86 -19.60
CA MET A 273 -22.27 -18.33 -20.95
C MET A 273 -22.01 -16.82 -20.92
N GLN A 274 -22.63 -16.09 -19.98
CA GLN A 274 -22.37 -14.66 -19.76
C GLN A 274 -20.89 -14.38 -19.45
N LEU A 275 -20.29 -15.13 -18.53
CA LEU A 275 -18.87 -15.02 -18.20
C LEU A 275 -17.98 -15.31 -19.42
N ASN A 276 -18.30 -16.37 -20.17
CA ASN A 276 -17.54 -16.74 -21.38
C ASN A 276 -17.61 -15.66 -22.45
N LEU A 277 -18.80 -15.16 -22.78
CA LEU A 277 -19.01 -14.09 -23.75
C LEU A 277 -18.22 -12.84 -23.37
N LEU A 278 -18.35 -12.39 -22.12
CA LEU A 278 -17.62 -11.21 -21.65
C LEU A 278 -16.10 -11.45 -21.64
N SER A 279 -15.65 -12.65 -21.27
CA SER A 279 -14.23 -13.00 -21.28
C SER A 279 -13.64 -12.95 -22.70
N GLN A 280 -14.40 -13.34 -23.72
CA GLN A 280 -13.97 -13.27 -25.11
C GLN A 280 -13.88 -11.82 -25.57
N PHE A 281 -14.92 -11.03 -25.29
CA PHE A 281 -14.95 -9.60 -25.62
C PHE A 281 -13.76 -8.83 -25.00
N LEU A 282 -13.44 -9.09 -23.74
CA LEU A 282 -12.35 -8.41 -23.03
C LEU A 282 -10.95 -9.01 -23.28
N GLY A 283 -10.81 -10.03 -24.13
CA GLY A 283 -9.54 -10.73 -24.35
C GLY A 283 -9.01 -11.38 -23.06
N ARG A 284 -9.89 -12.06 -22.33
CA ARG A 284 -9.67 -12.75 -21.04
C ARG A 284 -10.17 -14.20 -21.04
N LYS A 285 -10.34 -14.82 -22.21
CA LYS A 285 -10.89 -16.18 -22.35
C LYS A 285 -10.25 -17.20 -21.40
N GLU A 286 -8.93 -17.31 -21.42
CA GLU A 286 -8.19 -18.25 -20.53
C GLU A 286 -8.46 -17.99 -19.04
N VAL A 287 -8.62 -16.72 -18.64
CA VAL A 287 -8.93 -16.36 -17.25
C VAL A 287 -10.34 -16.81 -16.87
N GLY A 288 -11.30 -16.64 -17.79
CA GLY A 288 -12.68 -17.11 -17.62
C GLY A 288 -12.75 -18.63 -17.49
N GLU A 289 -12.07 -19.37 -18.38
CA GLU A 289 -12.02 -20.84 -18.37
C GLU A 289 -11.44 -21.37 -17.05
N VAL A 290 -10.28 -20.86 -16.62
CA VAL A 290 -9.65 -21.25 -15.35
C VAL A 290 -10.54 -20.92 -14.14
N TRP A 291 -11.26 -19.79 -14.19
CA TRP A 291 -12.19 -19.42 -13.12
C TRP A 291 -13.37 -20.41 -13.05
N LEU A 292 -13.97 -20.75 -14.19
CA LEU A 292 -15.07 -21.70 -14.29
C LEU A 292 -14.66 -23.09 -13.79
N GLU A 293 -13.54 -23.62 -14.27
CA GLU A 293 -13.03 -24.92 -13.81
C GLU A 293 -12.82 -24.97 -12.29
N ARG A 294 -12.38 -23.87 -11.69
CA ARG A 294 -12.17 -23.77 -10.24
C ARG A 294 -13.50 -23.67 -9.49
N TYR A 295 -14.49 -23.00 -10.07
CA TYR A 295 -15.83 -22.90 -9.50
C TYR A 295 -16.51 -24.27 -9.50
N GLU A 296 -16.52 -24.98 -10.63
CA GLU A 296 -17.13 -26.31 -10.74
C GLU A 296 -16.49 -27.32 -9.78
N ARG A 297 -15.16 -27.31 -9.68
CA ARG A 297 -14.44 -28.14 -8.70
C ARG A 297 -14.83 -27.86 -7.25
N LYS A 298 -15.36 -26.69 -6.92
CA LYS A 298 -15.81 -26.34 -5.56
C LYS A 298 -17.29 -26.60 -5.35
N ALA A 299 -18.10 -26.40 -6.38
CA ALA A 299 -19.56 -26.57 -6.33
C ALA A 299 -20.00 -28.03 -6.46
N GLY A 300 -19.13 -28.90 -7.00
CA GLY A 300 -19.36 -30.33 -7.13
C GLY A 300 -19.09 -31.17 -5.86
N PHE A 301 -18.75 -30.53 -4.74
CA PHE A 301 -18.66 -31.14 -3.40
C PHE A 301 -19.71 -30.52 -2.50
#